data_AF-G7EF55-F1
#
_entry.id   AF-G7EF55-F1
#
_cell.length_a   1.000
_cell.length_b   1.000
_cell.length_c   1.000
_cell.angle_alpha   90.00
_cell.angle_beta   90.00
_cell.angle_gamma   90.00
#
_symmetry.space_group_name_H-M   'P 1'
#
loop_
_entity.id
_entity.type
_entity.pdbx_description
1 polymer ?
#
loop_
_entity_poly.entity_id
_entity_poly.type
_entity_poly.pdbx_seq_one_letter_code
_entity_poly.pdbx_strand_id
1 'polypeptide(L)'
;MHTGYEDWSHLLPCNSAIAVQTKSTSETVLPLTRSIAHKSGWQWRIPLQNRVGNGLVYCSQYMDDEQAKALLLNNIEGEPLTEPRIIKFKTGRRLKGWNKNCLALGLASGFVEPLESTSIHLIMSGIIRFMRLFPFNGITNHAIDEYNKQLKSEIENIRDFIVLHYKVTNRDDSEFWQHCSEMEVPKTLQHKIDLFKQTGRVFLDDGDIFRVDSWVQVMLGQGIEPNQHHLIASMMSDEELTRFLHGIKQQIEQRVSQLPPHHEFLKQYCPA
;
A
#
# COMPACT_ATOMS: atom_id res chain seq x y z
N MET A 1 -3.98 -30.83 -9.91
CA MET A 1 -5.14 -30.16 -9.27
C MET A 1 -4.74 -29.04 -8.31
N HIS A 2 -3.49 -28.97 -7.83
CA HIS A 2 -3.08 -27.93 -6.88
C HIS A 2 -2.10 -26.96 -7.55
N THR A 3 -2.53 -25.71 -7.75
CA THR A 3 -1.71 -24.63 -8.33
C THR A 3 -0.58 -24.18 -7.39
N GLY A 4 -0.55 -24.64 -6.14
CA GLY A 4 0.43 -24.22 -5.15
C GLY A 4 0.21 -22.79 -4.63
N TYR A 5 1.02 -22.39 -3.66
CA TYR A 5 1.02 -21.05 -3.08
C TYR A 5 2.46 -20.67 -2.74
N GLU A 6 2.87 -19.49 -3.17
CA GLU A 6 4.13 -18.87 -2.81
C GLU A 6 3.91 -18.03 -1.56
N ASP A 7 4.63 -18.39 -0.50
CA ASP A 7 4.55 -17.77 0.81
C ASP A 7 5.51 -16.60 0.93
N TRP A 8 5.00 -15.44 1.32
CA TRP A 8 5.77 -14.21 1.52
C TRP A 8 5.81 -13.75 2.97
N SER A 9 5.43 -14.60 3.94
CA SER A 9 5.49 -14.24 5.36
C SER A 9 6.89 -13.87 5.87
N HIS A 10 7.95 -14.26 5.16
CA HIS A 10 9.33 -13.85 5.46
C HIS A 10 9.66 -12.39 5.04
N LEU A 11 8.84 -11.79 4.18
CA LEU A 11 8.98 -10.39 3.72
C LEU A 11 7.94 -9.47 4.36
N LEU A 12 6.76 -10.01 4.66
CA LEU A 12 5.64 -9.30 5.26
C LEU A 12 5.16 -10.12 6.47
N PRO A 13 5.71 -9.84 7.67
CA PRO A 13 5.55 -10.70 8.84
C PRO A 13 4.15 -10.63 9.48
N CYS A 14 3.40 -9.56 9.23
CA CYS A 14 2.02 -9.44 9.67
C CYS A 14 1.15 -10.56 9.10
N ASN A 15 0.32 -11.17 9.96
CA ASN A 15 -0.49 -12.34 9.60
C ASN A 15 -1.90 -12.33 10.20
N SER A 16 -2.24 -11.27 10.93
CA SER A 16 -3.52 -11.13 11.61
C SER A 16 -4.01 -9.69 11.48
N ALA A 17 -5.33 -9.52 11.44
CA ALA A 17 -5.98 -8.22 11.51
C ALA A 17 -7.17 -8.25 12.46
N ILE A 18 -7.49 -7.12 13.08
CA ILE A 18 -8.77 -6.88 13.76
C ILE A 18 -9.46 -5.76 13.04
N ALA A 19 -10.73 -5.94 12.69
CA ALA A 19 -11.55 -4.92 12.04
C ALA A 19 -12.76 -4.56 12.89
N VAL A 20 -13.07 -3.26 13.00
CA VAL A 20 -14.22 -2.73 13.73
C VAL A 20 -14.75 -1.47 13.05
N GLN A 21 -16.06 -1.33 12.94
CA GLN A 21 -16.69 -0.09 12.48
C GLN A 21 -17.04 0.78 13.69
N THR A 22 -16.84 2.10 13.60
CA THR A 22 -17.33 3.05 14.61
C THR A 22 -18.27 4.07 14.01
N LYS A 23 -19.16 4.63 14.83
CA LYS A 23 -19.95 5.80 14.46
C LYS A 23 -19.01 6.98 14.22
N SER A 24 -19.30 7.80 13.21
CA SER A 24 -18.52 9.03 13.01
C SER A 24 -18.70 9.97 14.20
N THR A 25 -17.60 10.51 14.72
CA THR A 25 -17.57 11.48 15.82
C THR A 25 -17.49 12.93 15.34
N SER A 26 -17.22 13.14 14.06
CA SER A 26 -17.05 14.46 13.46
C SER A 26 -17.92 14.59 12.22
N GLU A 27 -18.45 15.79 12.00
CA GLU A 27 -19.01 16.17 10.71
C GLU A 27 -17.94 16.30 9.62
N THR A 28 -16.67 16.45 10.01
CA THR A 28 -15.54 16.55 9.07
C THR A 28 -15.03 15.16 8.70
N VAL A 29 -15.38 14.73 7.48
CA VAL A 29 -14.81 13.54 6.84
C VAL A 29 -13.44 13.90 6.25
N LEU A 30 -12.36 13.33 6.77
CA LEU A 30 -11.02 13.58 6.23
C LEU A 30 -10.87 12.94 4.85
N PRO A 31 -10.33 13.64 3.83
CA PRO A 31 -10.12 13.09 2.49
C PRO A 31 -8.85 12.24 2.39
N LEU A 32 -8.59 11.39 3.38
CA LEU A 32 -7.41 10.53 3.43
C LEU A 32 -7.66 9.26 4.26
N THR A 33 -6.91 8.22 3.95
CA THR A 33 -6.74 7.06 4.83
C THR A 33 -5.55 7.31 5.75
N ARG A 34 -5.66 6.99 7.04
CA ARG A 34 -4.51 6.99 7.95
C ARG A 34 -3.99 5.57 8.11
N SER A 35 -2.68 5.42 7.98
CA SER A 35 -1.94 4.21 8.33
C SER A 35 -0.97 4.57 9.45
N ILE A 36 -1.19 4.04 10.65
CA ILE A 36 -0.51 4.47 11.89
C ILE A 36 0.31 3.29 12.41
N ALA A 37 1.63 3.42 12.38
CA ALA A 37 2.53 2.39 12.89
C ALA A 37 2.44 2.24 14.43
N HIS A 38 2.45 1.00 14.89
CA HIS A 38 2.51 0.61 16.30
C HIS A 38 3.68 -0.36 16.53
N LYS A 39 3.87 -0.83 17.77
CA LYS A 39 5.01 -1.68 18.13
C LYS A 39 5.13 -2.97 17.31
N SER A 40 4.02 -3.56 16.87
CA SER A 40 4.02 -4.86 16.18
C SER A 40 3.03 -4.91 15.00
N GLY A 41 2.98 -3.83 14.22
CA GLY A 41 2.05 -3.69 13.10
C GLY A 41 1.59 -2.25 12.88
N TRP A 42 0.40 -2.06 12.29
CA TRP A 42 -0.14 -0.75 11.98
C TRP A 42 -1.67 -0.71 11.96
N GLN A 43 -2.24 0.43 12.28
CA GLN A 43 -3.68 0.67 12.32
C GLN A 43 -4.13 1.46 11.09
N TRP A 44 -5.20 1.01 10.44
CA TRP A 44 -5.92 1.81 9.44
C TRP A 44 -7.09 2.57 10.05
N ARG A 45 -7.36 3.76 9.50
CA ARG A 45 -8.60 4.52 9.73
C ARG A 45 -9.11 5.05 8.39
N ILE A 46 -10.28 4.57 7.97
CA ILE A 46 -10.91 4.87 6.68
C ILE A 46 -12.26 5.54 6.95
N PRO A 47 -12.36 6.87 6.78
CA PRO A 47 -13.61 7.59 6.99
C PRO A 47 -14.57 7.37 5.82
N LEU A 48 -15.84 7.05 6.13
CA LEU A 48 -16.97 7.03 5.18
C LEU A 48 -17.98 8.11 5.59
N GLN A 49 -19.02 8.34 4.78
CA GLN A 49 -19.99 9.42 5.05
C GLN A 49 -20.68 9.28 6.42
N ASN A 50 -21.04 8.06 6.83
CA ASN A 50 -21.86 7.81 8.02
C ASN A 50 -21.15 7.00 9.13
N ARG A 51 -19.94 6.50 8.87
CA ARG A 51 -19.17 5.64 9.79
C ARG A 51 -17.68 5.69 9.49
N VAL A 52 -16.85 5.15 10.38
CA VAL A 52 -15.42 4.99 10.17
C VAL A 52 -15.04 3.52 10.24
N GLY A 53 -14.33 3.04 9.23
CA GLY A 53 -13.71 1.73 9.24
C GLY A 53 -12.36 1.79 9.93
N ASN A 54 -12.18 1.01 10.99
CA ASN A 54 -10.94 0.93 11.74
C ASN A 54 -10.43 -0.51 11.75
N GLY A 55 -9.12 -0.65 11.86
CA GLY A 55 -8.54 -1.94 12.15
C GLY A 55 -7.05 -1.90 12.36
N LEU A 56 -6.54 -2.97 12.95
CA LEU A 56 -5.14 -3.14 13.29
C LEU A 56 -4.63 -4.39 12.57
N VAL A 57 -3.63 -4.23 11.71
CA VAL A 57 -2.84 -5.33 11.16
C VAL A 57 -1.66 -5.57 12.09
N TYR A 58 -1.39 -6.82 12.47
CA TYR A 58 -0.34 -7.16 13.42
C TYR A 58 0.32 -8.51 13.13
N CYS A 59 1.52 -8.69 13.68
CA CYS A 59 2.25 -9.95 13.64
C CYS A 59 2.02 -10.72 14.95
N SER A 60 1.36 -11.88 14.86
CA SER A 60 1.03 -12.71 16.03
C SER A 60 2.23 -13.30 16.78
N GLN A 61 3.45 -13.21 16.22
CA GLN A 61 4.68 -13.55 16.94
C GLN A 61 5.06 -12.51 17.99
N TYR A 62 4.63 -11.26 17.83
CA TYR A 62 5.02 -10.13 18.68
C TYR A 62 3.86 -9.47 19.42
N MET A 63 2.61 -9.86 19.15
CA MET A 63 1.40 -9.32 19.77
C MET A 63 0.26 -10.33 19.67
N ASP A 64 -0.34 -10.70 20.80
CA ASP A 64 -1.49 -11.60 20.81
C ASP A 64 -2.81 -10.88 20.46
N ASP A 65 -3.86 -11.69 20.24
CA ASP A 65 -5.16 -11.21 19.77
C ASP A 65 -5.85 -10.27 20.79
N GLU A 66 -5.69 -10.51 22.09
CA GLU A 66 -6.29 -9.69 23.15
C GLU A 66 -5.55 -8.35 23.31
N GLN A 67 -4.22 -8.38 23.26
CA GLN A 67 -3.37 -7.19 23.23
C GLN A 67 -3.69 -6.32 22.00
N ALA A 68 -3.80 -6.93 20.82
CA ALA A 68 -4.15 -6.24 19.59
C ALA A 68 -5.55 -5.62 19.66
N LYS A 69 -6.53 -6.35 20.23
CA LYS A 69 -7.90 -5.85 20.42
C LYS A 69 -7.93 -4.67 21.36
N ALA A 70 -7.27 -4.77 22.51
CA ALA A 70 -7.18 -3.70 23.49
C ALA A 70 -6.50 -2.45 22.90
N LEU A 71 -5.40 -2.63 22.17
CA LEU A 71 -4.70 -1.54 21.50
C LEU A 71 -5.59 -0.82 20.49
N LEU A 72 -6.29 -1.56 19.62
CA LEU A 72 -7.21 -0.97 18.65
C LEU A 72 -8.35 -0.21 19.35
N LEU A 73 -9.01 -0.82 20.32
CA LEU A 73 -10.15 -0.21 21.02
C LEU A 73 -9.76 1.05 21.79
N ASN A 74 -8.54 1.11 22.33
CA ASN A 74 -8.02 2.30 23.01
C ASN A 74 -7.68 3.46 22.06
N ASN A 75 -7.50 3.19 20.76
CA ASN A 75 -7.07 4.18 19.76
C ASN A 75 -8.18 4.59 18.77
N ILE A 76 -9.39 4.03 18.89
CA ILE A 76 -10.53 4.40 18.06
C ILE A 76 -11.38 5.46 18.73
N GLU A 77 -11.99 6.30 17.89
CA GLU A 77 -12.99 7.27 18.31
C GLU A 77 -14.38 6.81 17.88
N GLY A 78 -15.36 7.11 18.71
CA GLY A 78 -16.76 6.80 18.45
C GLY A 78 -17.18 5.43 18.95
N GLU A 79 -18.49 5.26 19.07
CA GLU A 79 -19.10 4.02 19.51
C GLU A 79 -18.87 2.92 18.47
N PRO A 80 -18.34 1.73 18.86
CA PRO A 80 -18.28 0.57 17.99
C PRO A 80 -19.68 0.15 17.52
N LEU A 81 -19.87 0.06 16.20
CA LEU A 81 -21.11 -0.40 15.57
C LEU A 81 -21.14 -1.92 15.35
N THR A 82 -19.99 -2.57 15.51
CA THR A 82 -19.78 -4.00 15.26
C THR A 82 -18.84 -4.55 16.30
N GLU A 83 -18.96 -5.84 16.62
CA GLU A 83 -17.94 -6.53 17.40
C GLU A 83 -16.61 -6.59 16.62
N PRO A 84 -15.45 -6.33 17.28
CA PRO A 84 -14.15 -6.46 16.64
C PRO A 84 -13.93 -7.88 16.11
N ARG A 85 -13.72 -8.01 14.81
CA ARG A 85 -13.54 -9.31 14.14
C ARG A 85 -12.06 -9.56 13.88
N ILE A 86 -11.55 -10.67 14.41
CA ILE A 86 -10.21 -11.17 14.12
C ILE A 86 -10.23 -11.89 12.77
N ILE A 87 -9.25 -11.57 11.92
CA ILE A 87 -9.05 -12.14 10.60
C ILE A 87 -7.62 -12.64 10.54
N LYS A 88 -7.44 -13.95 10.39
CA LYS A 88 -6.12 -14.55 10.13
C LYS A 88 -5.91 -14.62 8.63
N PHE A 89 -4.72 -14.26 8.18
CA PHE A 89 -4.37 -14.28 6.77
C PHE A 89 -2.96 -14.77 6.56
N LYS A 90 -2.67 -15.11 5.31
CA LYS A 90 -1.34 -15.49 4.85
C LYS A 90 -1.01 -14.63 3.63
N THR A 91 0.14 -13.96 3.69
CA THR A 91 0.61 -13.10 2.62
C THR A 91 1.32 -13.93 1.57
N GLY A 92 1.04 -13.66 0.30
CA GLY A 92 1.56 -14.47 -0.79
C GLY A 92 0.63 -14.53 -1.99
N ARG A 93 0.97 -15.42 -2.94
CA ARG A 93 0.22 -15.57 -4.19
C ARG A 93 0.12 -17.02 -4.64
N ARG A 94 -0.88 -17.33 -5.48
CA ARG A 94 -0.90 -18.58 -6.25
C ARG A 94 0.25 -18.55 -7.27
N LEU A 95 0.80 -19.73 -7.59
CA LEU A 95 1.83 -19.83 -8.64
C LEU A 95 1.26 -19.49 -10.03
N LYS A 96 -0.03 -19.75 -10.25
CA LYS A 96 -0.80 -19.33 -11.43
C LYS A 96 -2.13 -18.71 -11.00
N GLY A 97 -2.47 -17.53 -11.54
CA GLY A 97 -3.81 -16.95 -11.42
C GLY A 97 -4.79 -17.55 -12.42
N TRP A 98 -4.32 -17.98 -13.59
CA TRP A 98 -5.11 -18.74 -14.57
C TRP A 98 -4.51 -20.14 -14.74
N ASN A 99 -5.28 -21.19 -14.46
CA ASN A 99 -4.86 -22.58 -14.65
C ASN A 99 -5.96 -23.37 -15.36
N LYS A 100 -5.67 -23.87 -16.59
CA LYS A 100 -6.65 -24.54 -17.46
C LYS A 100 -7.89 -23.67 -17.67
N ASN A 101 -9.07 -24.14 -17.27
CA ASN A 101 -10.35 -23.44 -17.35
C ASN A 101 -10.73 -22.69 -16.06
N CYS A 102 -9.79 -22.53 -15.11
CA CYS A 102 -10.03 -21.85 -13.84
C CYS A 102 -9.22 -20.56 -13.76
N LEU A 103 -9.92 -19.44 -13.54
CA LEU A 103 -9.34 -18.14 -13.26
C LEU A 103 -9.59 -17.79 -11.79
N ALA A 104 -8.51 -17.50 -11.05
CA ALA A 104 -8.57 -17.01 -9.68
C ALA A 104 -8.49 -15.48 -9.68
N LEU A 105 -9.41 -14.83 -8.95
CA LEU A 105 -9.46 -13.37 -8.79
C LEU A 105 -9.57 -13.01 -7.30
N GLY A 106 -9.06 -11.83 -6.94
CA GLY A 106 -9.05 -11.35 -5.55
C GLY A 106 -8.30 -12.28 -4.61
N LEU A 107 -8.84 -12.50 -3.40
CA LEU A 107 -8.21 -13.31 -2.37
C LEU A 107 -7.91 -14.76 -2.80
N ALA A 108 -8.58 -15.27 -3.84
CA ALA A 108 -8.32 -16.59 -4.38
C ALA A 108 -6.98 -16.69 -5.13
N SER A 109 -6.52 -15.58 -5.74
CA SER A 109 -5.25 -15.52 -6.50
C SER A 109 -4.06 -15.10 -5.64
N GLY A 110 -4.29 -14.36 -4.55
CA GLY A 110 -3.25 -13.92 -3.63
C GLY A 110 -3.76 -12.89 -2.64
N PHE A 111 -2.94 -12.55 -1.65
CA PHE A 111 -3.22 -11.50 -0.69
C PHE A 111 -1.92 -10.81 -0.28
N VAL A 112 -1.96 -9.49 -0.28
CA VAL A 112 -0.98 -8.61 0.36
C VAL A 112 -1.78 -7.64 1.22
N GLU A 113 -1.26 -7.31 2.40
CA GLU A 113 -1.96 -6.47 3.36
C GLU A 113 -2.31 -5.07 2.79
N PRO A 114 -3.39 -4.43 3.26
CA PRO A 114 -4.00 -3.28 2.59
C PRO A 114 -3.30 -1.94 2.86
N LEU A 115 -1.99 -1.94 3.11
CA LEU A 115 -1.24 -0.71 3.46
C LEU A 115 -1.32 0.35 2.36
N GLU A 116 -1.36 -0.08 1.10
CA GLU A 116 -1.41 0.77 -0.10
C GLU A 116 -2.73 0.61 -0.90
N SER A 117 -3.80 0.13 -0.24
CA SER A 117 -5.15 0.03 -0.83
C SER A 117 -5.23 -0.77 -2.16
N THR A 118 -4.41 -1.81 -2.33
CA THR A 118 -4.20 -2.49 -3.62
C THR A 118 -5.18 -3.63 -3.93
N SER A 119 -5.95 -4.12 -2.96
CA SER A 119 -6.80 -5.32 -3.13
C SER A 119 -7.84 -5.19 -4.24
N ILE A 120 -8.57 -4.07 -4.29
CA ILE A 120 -9.60 -3.85 -5.32
C ILE A 120 -8.94 -3.62 -6.68
N HIS A 121 -7.83 -2.88 -6.73
CA HIS A 121 -7.03 -2.70 -7.95
C HIS A 121 -6.66 -4.03 -8.59
N LEU A 122 -6.13 -4.97 -7.81
CA LEU A 122 -5.75 -6.31 -8.31
C LEU A 122 -6.94 -7.09 -8.88
N ILE A 123 -8.14 -6.95 -8.32
CA ILE A 123 -9.36 -7.55 -8.87
C ILE A 123 -9.67 -6.92 -10.23
N MET A 124 -9.70 -5.60 -10.32
CA MET A 124 -10.02 -4.89 -11.56
C MET A 124 -9.00 -5.18 -12.66
N SER A 125 -7.71 -5.10 -12.35
CA SER A 125 -6.61 -5.41 -13.27
C SER A 125 -6.69 -6.87 -13.75
N GLY A 126 -6.96 -7.81 -12.84
CA GLY A 126 -7.17 -9.22 -13.19
C GLY A 126 -8.34 -9.45 -14.16
N ILE A 127 -9.45 -8.73 -13.98
CA ILE A 127 -10.62 -8.77 -14.89
C ILE A 127 -10.26 -8.19 -16.26
N ILE A 128 -9.67 -6.99 -16.29
CA ILE A 128 -9.29 -6.31 -17.55
C ILE A 128 -8.28 -7.15 -18.33
N ARG A 129 -7.27 -7.71 -17.65
CA ARG A 129 -6.28 -8.59 -18.25
C ARG A 129 -6.93 -9.83 -18.86
N PHE A 130 -7.89 -10.44 -18.15
CA PHE A 130 -8.62 -11.59 -18.68
C PHE A 130 -9.48 -11.23 -19.89
N MET A 131 -10.16 -10.08 -19.86
CA MET A 131 -10.94 -9.59 -21.00
C MET A 131 -10.08 -9.37 -22.25
N ARG A 132 -8.87 -8.83 -22.11
CA ARG A 132 -7.91 -8.66 -23.22
C ARG A 132 -7.43 -9.98 -23.80
N LEU A 133 -7.36 -11.02 -22.98
CA LEU A 133 -6.90 -12.36 -23.33
C LEU A 133 -8.07 -13.36 -23.45
N PHE A 134 -9.30 -12.87 -23.65
CA PHE A 134 -10.48 -13.70 -23.56
C PHE A 134 -10.47 -14.78 -24.64
N PRO A 135 -10.66 -16.07 -24.28
CA PRO A 135 -10.45 -17.19 -25.18
C PRO A 135 -11.69 -17.49 -26.05
N PHE A 136 -12.05 -16.59 -26.97
CA PHE A 136 -13.26 -16.72 -27.81
C PHE A 136 -13.32 -18.03 -28.63
N ASN A 137 -12.16 -18.55 -29.04
CA ASN A 137 -12.03 -19.78 -29.82
C ASN A 137 -11.43 -20.94 -29.02
N GLY A 138 -11.56 -20.89 -27.70
CA GLY A 138 -10.99 -21.89 -26.79
C GLY A 138 -9.70 -21.42 -26.11
N ILE A 139 -9.39 -22.09 -25.00
CA ILE A 139 -8.28 -21.71 -24.11
C ILE A 139 -6.97 -22.20 -24.70
N THR A 140 -6.01 -21.28 -24.87
CA THR A 140 -4.65 -21.61 -25.33
C THR A 140 -3.65 -21.42 -24.18
N ASN A 141 -2.59 -22.24 -24.18
CA ASN A 141 -1.51 -22.08 -23.19
C ASN A 141 -0.81 -20.72 -23.31
N HIS A 142 -0.68 -20.18 -24.52
CA HIS A 142 -0.10 -18.85 -24.74
C HIS A 142 -0.86 -17.74 -24.01
N ALA A 143 -2.20 -17.74 -24.05
CA ALA A 143 -3.01 -16.78 -23.31
C ALA A 143 -2.90 -16.96 -21.80
N ILE A 144 -2.87 -18.21 -21.32
CA ILE A 144 -2.67 -18.53 -19.90
C ILE A 144 -1.29 -18.03 -19.43
N ASP A 145 -0.23 -18.30 -20.19
CA ASP A 145 1.14 -17.97 -19.81
C ASP A 145 1.35 -16.45 -19.79
N GLU A 146 0.81 -15.73 -20.78
CA GLU A 146 0.86 -14.27 -20.81
C GLU A 146 0.07 -13.65 -19.64
N TYR A 147 -1.13 -14.16 -19.34
CA TYR A 147 -1.91 -13.70 -18.19
C TYR A 147 -1.12 -13.87 -16.88
N ASN A 148 -0.53 -15.05 -16.69
CA ASN A 148 0.21 -15.37 -15.47
C ASN A 148 1.51 -14.58 -15.35
N LYS A 149 2.21 -14.32 -16.47
CA LYS A 149 3.40 -13.47 -16.50
C LYS A 149 3.07 -12.05 -16.03
N GLN A 150 2.04 -11.44 -16.59
CA GLN A 150 1.63 -10.08 -16.21
C GLN A 150 1.12 -10.01 -14.77
N LEU A 151 0.33 -11.00 -14.34
CA LEU A 151 -0.13 -11.07 -12.95
C LEU A 151 1.04 -11.17 -11.98
N LYS A 152 2.02 -12.03 -12.28
CA LYS A 152 3.21 -12.23 -11.46
C LYS A 152 3.98 -10.92 -11.30
N SER A 153 4.26 -10.23 -12.41
CA SER A 153 4.97 -8.94 -12.40
C SER A 153 4.24 -7.93 -11.51
N GLU A 154 2.94 -7.75 -11.72
CA GLU A 154 2.13 -6.78 -10.98
C GLU A 154 2.12 -7.04 -9.47
N ILE A 155 1.85 -8.28 -9.05
CA ILE A 155 1.74 -8.59 -7.62
C ILE A 155 3.10 -8.61 -6.90
N GLU A 156 4.19 -8.93 -7.60
CA GLU A 156 5.55 -8.86 -7.04
C GLU A 156 6.01 -7.41 -6.88
N ASN A 157 5.67 -6.51 -7.82
CA ASN A 157 5.93 -5.07 -7.65
C ASN A 157 5.10 -4.48 -6.49
N ILE A 158 3.85 -4.90 -6.33
CA ILE A 158 3.02 -4.51 -5.17
C ILE A 158 3.64 -4.99 -3.85
N ARG A 159 4.09 -6.24 -3.81
CA ARG A 159 4.80 -6.79 -2.65
C ARG A 159 6.03 -5.94 -2.33
N ASP A 160 6.90 -5.69 -3.31
CA ASP A 160 8.15 -4.96 -3.08
C ASP A 160 7.88 -3.54 -2.55
N PHE A 161 6.86 -2.85 -3.08
CA PHE A 161 6.46 -1.53 -2.58
C PHE A 161 5.91 -1.57 -1.14
N ILE A 162 5.17 -2.62 -0.77
CA ILE A 162 4.67 -2.77 0.60
C ILE A 162 5.79 -3.19 1.57
N VAL A 163 6.72 -4.02 1.12
CA VAL A 163 7.92 -4.42 1.89
C VAL A 163 8.81 -3.21 2.18
N LEU A 164 8.91 -2.25 1.24
CA LEU A 164 9.65 -1.00 1.43
C LEU A 164 9.22 -0.29 2.73
N HIS A 165 7.91 -0.20 2.98
CA HIS A 165 7.36 0.48 4.17
C HIS A 165 7.83 -0.13 5.49
N TYR A 166 8.15 -1.42 5.51
CA TYR A 166 8.70 -2.10 6.67
C TYR A 166 10.22 -2.04 6.73
N LYS A 167 10.88 -2.22 5.58
CA LYS A 167 12.34 -2.30 5.47
C LYS A 167 13.01 -0.96 5.73
N VAL A 168 12.46 0.13 5.19
CA VAL A 168 13.00 1.48 5.33
C VAL A 168 12.31 2.14 6.51
N THR A 169 12.92 2.01 7.67
CA THR A 169 12.39 2.55 8.92
C THR A 169 13.52 3.01 9.82
N ASN A 170 13.28 4.10 10.55
CA ASN A 170 14.17 4.57 11.62
C ASN A 170 13.68 4.12 13.01
N ARG A 171 12.68 3.23 13.05
CA ARG A 171 12.14 2.69 14.30
C ARG A 171 13.03 1.58 14.83
N ASP A 172 13.45 1.72 16.08
CA ASP A 172 14.21 0.74 16.85
C ASP A 172 13.51 0.37 18.18
N ASP A 173 12.28 0.86 18.37
CA ASP A 173 11.52 0.81 19.62
C ASP A 173 10.84 -0.54 19.92
N SER A 174 10.97 -1.52 19.03
CA SER A 174 10.47 -2.88 19.23
C SER A 174 11.28 -3.92 18.45
N GLU A 175 11.27 -5.17 18.94
CA GLU A 175 11.87 -6.32 18.25
C GLU A 175 11.26 -6.52 16.85
N PHE A 176 9.97 -6.20 16.67
CA PHE A 176 9.31 -6.26 15.38
C PHE A 176 9.93 -5.29 14.36
N TRP A 177 10.16 -4.02 14.74
CA TRP A 177 10.75 -3.04 13.82
C TRP A 177 12.23 -3.30 13.56
N GLN A 178 12.97 -3.78 14.57
CA GLN A 178 14.34 -4.26 14.39
C GLN A 178 14.38 -5.39 13.35
N HIS A 179 13.53 -6.41 13.50
CA HIS A 179 13.39 -7.50 12.55
C HIS A 179 13.06 -7.00 11.13
N CYS A 180 12.08 -6.12 10.98
CA CYS A 180 11.70 -5.54 9.68
C CYS A 180 12.85 -4.75 9.03
N SER A 181 13.64 -4.01 9.82
CA SER A 181 14.78 -3.24 9.31
C SER A 181 15.94 -4.14 8.85
N GLU A 182 16.11 -5.31 9.48
CA GLU A 182 17.20 -6.24 9.23
C GLU A 182 16.87 -7.32 8.20
N MET A 183 15.58 -7.57 7.91
CA MET A 183 15.16 -8.66 7.01
C MET A 183 15.80 -8.56 5.62
N GLU A 184 16.14 -9.70 5.04
CA GLU A 184 16.57 -9.77 3.64
C GLU A 184 15.38 -9.45 2.72
N VAL A 185 15.63 -8.69 1.66
CA VAL A 185 14.61 -8.32 0.68
C VAL A 185 15.02 -8.77 -0.73
N PRO A 186 14.07 -8.87 -1.68
CA PRO A 186 14.40 -9.18 -3.07
C PRO A 186 15.45 -8.23 -3.65
N LYS A 187 16.36 -8.76 -4.47
CA LYS A 187 17.43 -7.97 -5.11
C LYS A 187 16.90 -6.79 -5.92
N THR A 188 15.71 -6.92 -6.50
CA THR A 188 14.99 -5.87 -7.23
C THR A 188 14.68 -4.69 -6.33
N LEU A 189 14.08 -4.94 -5.16
CA LEU A 189 13.77 -3.91 -4.18
C LEU A 189 15.06 -3.29 -3.61
N GLN A 190 16.04 -4.11 -3.23
CA GLN A 190 17.32 -3.61 -2.71
C GLN A 190 18.01 -2.69 -3.72
N HIS A 191 18.01 -3.06 -5.00
CA HIS A 191 18.54 -2.23 -6.07
C HIS A 191 17.83 -0.89 -6.19
N LYS A 192 16.49 -0.84 -6.12
CA LYS A 192 15.74 0.44 -6.15
C LYS A 192 16.08 1.33 -4.97
N ILE A 193 16.16 0.77 -3.76
CA ILE A 193 16.53 1.50 -2.54
C ILE A 193 17.93 2.09 -2.68
N ASP A 194 18.91 1.27 -3.07
CA ASP A 194 20.30 1.70 -3.23
C ASP A 194 20.45 2.74 -4.33
N LEU A 195 19.78 2.57 -5.47
CA LEU A 195 19.80 3.53 -6.56
C LEU A 195 19.26 4.89 -6.12
N PHE A 196 18.13 4.90 -5.41
CA PHE A 196 17.55 6.13 -4.90
C PHE A 196 18.46 6.79 -3.87
N LYS A 197 18.96 6.03 -2.89
CA LYS A 197 19.89 6.51 -1.87
C LYS A 197 21.18 7.09 -2.47
N GLN A 198 21.73 6.46 -3.51
CA GLN A 198 22.99 6.94 -4.10
C GLN A 198 22.79 8.11 -5.05
N THR A 199 21.67 8.17 -5.76
CA THR A 199 21.56 9.00 -6.96
C THR A 199 20.33 9.91 -7.00
N GLY A 200 19.37 9.73 -6.07
CA GLY A 200 18.08 10.43 -6.06
C GLY A 200 17.13 10.03 -7.18
N ARG A 201 17.41 8.93 -7.89
CA ARG A 201 16.64 8.48 -9.06
C ARG A 201 15.82 7.24 -8.77
N VAL A 202 14.66 7.15 -9.41
CA VAL A 202 13.78 5.98 -9.40
C VAL A 202 13.44 5.64 -10.84
N PHE A 203 13.48 4.36 -11.17
CA PHE A 203 13.00 3.83 -12.44
C PHE A 203 11.91 2.79 -12.19
N LEU A 204 10.95 2.77 -13.10
CA LEU A 204 9.84 1.83 -13.06
C LEU A 204 10.20 0.57 -13.83
N ASP A 205 9.87 -0.58 -13.25
CA ASP A 205 9.96 -1.87 -13.91
C ASP A 205 8.65 -2.21 -14.62
N ASP A 206 8.70 -3.21 -15.50
CA ASP A 206 7.51 -3.73 -16.14
C ASP A 206 6.50 -4.25 -15.10
N GLY A 207 5.28 -3.74 -15.17
CA GLY A 207 4.20 -4.07 -14.25
C GLY A 207 4.17 -3.24 -12.97
N ASP A 208 4.98 -2.18 -12.85
CA ASP A 208 4.86 -1.22 -11.75
C ASP A 208 3.49 -0.52 -11.82
N ILE A 209 2.74 -0.60 -10.72
CA ILE A 209 1.49 0.14 -10.57
C ILE A 209 1.71 1.49 -9.87
N PHE A 210 2.79 1.59 -9.10
CA PHE A 210 3.18 2.78 -8.37
C PHE A 210 4.06 3.66 -9.25
N ARG A 211 3.77 4.95 -9.29
CA ARG A 211 4.52 5.92 -10.11
C ARG A 211 5.83 6.29 -9.42
N VAL A 212 6.72 6.92 -10.20
CA VAL A 212 7.98 7.48 -9.69
C VAL A 212 7.74 8.33 -8.45
N ASP A 213 6.70 9.17 -8.47
CA ASP A 213 6.35 10.05 -7.35
C ASP A 213 6.02 9.27 -6.06
N SER A 214 5.35 8.12 -6.16
CA SER A 214 5.01 7.27 -5.01
C SER A 214 6.27 6.73 -4.34
N TRP A 215 7.20 6.18 -5.12
CA TRP A 215 8.49 5.69 -4.63
C TRP A 215 9.32 6.80 -3.99
N VAL A 216 9.41 7.98 -4.62
CA VAL A 216 10.13 9.13 -4.08
C VAL A 216 9.51 9.60 -2.77
N GLN A 217 8.18 9.74 -2.70
CA GLN A 217 7.48 10.18 -1.49
C GLN A 217 7.66 9.23 -0.32
N VAL A 218 7.58 7.91 -0.56
CA VAL A 218 7.79 6.91 0.50
C VAL A 218 9.23 6.90 0.96
N MET A 219 10.21 6.82 0.04
CA MET A 219 11.62 6.75 0.43
C MET A 219 12.10 8.00 1.15
N LEU A 220 11.75 9.20 0.66
CA LEU A 220 12.05 10.46 1.36
C LEU A 220 11.30 10.54 2.70
N GLY A 221 10.01 10.22 2.70
CA GLY A 221 9.15 10.29 3.89
C GLY A 221 9.59 9.33 5.00
N GLN A 222 10.24 8.23 4.65
CA GLN A 222 10.81 7.27 5.58
C GLN A 222 12.29 7.55 5.93
N GLY A 223 12.83 8.68 5.48
CA GLY A 223 14.14 9.18 5.92
C GLY A 223 15.33 8.77 5.07
N ILE A 224 15.13 8.24 3.85
CA ILE A 224 16.25 8.10 2.91
C ILE A 224 16.56 9.49 2.35
N GLU A 225 17.77 9.98 2.67
CA GLU A 225 18.35 11.17 2.04
C GLU A 225 19.27 10.74 0.89
N PRO A 226 18.99 11.15 -0.37
CA PRO A 226 19.87 10.87 -1.48
C PRO A 226 21.23 11.57 -1.34
N ASN A 227 22.32 10.83 -1.58
CA ASN A 227 23.69 11.35 -1.55
C ASN A 227 23.98 12.33 -2.70
N GLN A 228 23.20 12.26 -3.78
CA GLN A 228 23.40 13.03 -4.99
C GLN A 228 22.05 13.42 -5.61
N HIS A 229 22.08 14.46 -6.43
CA HIS A 229 20.98 14.89 -7.28
C HIS A 229 21.49 15.14 -8.71
N HIS A 230 20.57 15.36 -9.66
CA HIS A 230 20.97 15.70 -11.03
C HIS A 230 21.56 17.11 -11.10
N LEU A 231 22.77 17.27 -11.65
CA LEU A 231 23.51 18.56 -11.70
C LEU A 231 22.82 19.68 -12.48
N ILE A 232 21.75 19.37 -13.21
CA ILE A 232 20.91 20.39 -13.86
C ILE A 232 20.32 21.35 -12.83
N ALA A 233 20.03 20.87 -11.62
CA ALA A 233 19.53 21.71 -10.53
C ALA A 233 20.60 22.70 -10.04
N SER A 234 21.89 22.37 -10.19
CA SER A 234 23.02 23.23 -9.82
C SER A 234 23.27 24.38 -10.81
N MET A 235 22.52 24.45 -11.91
CA MET A 235 22.59 25.58 -12.85
C MET A 235 21.81 26.80 -12.35
N MET A 236 20.92 26.64 -11.36
CA MET A 236 20.17 27.72 -10.74
C MET A 236 20.96 28.27 -9.55
N SER A 237 20.96 29.59 -9.35
CA SER A 237 21.43 30.16 -8.07
C SER A 237 20.47 29.82 -6.92
N ASP A 238 20.92 29.95 -5.67
CA ASP A 238 20.08 29.71 -4.49
C ASP A 238 18.84 30.62 -4.48
N GLU A 239 18.97 31.87 -4.94
CA GLU A 239 17.85 32.80 -5.07
C GLU A 239 16.86 32.36 -6.14
N GLU A 240 17.34 31.86 -7.28
CA GLU A 240 16.51 31.36 -8.36
C GLU A 240 15.75 30.10 -7.94
N LEU A 241 16.45 29.15 -7.30
CA LEU A 241 15.85 27.92 -6.77
C LEU A 241 14.79 28.23 -5.70
N THR A 242 15.11 29.13 -4.77
CA THR A 242 14.18 29.58 -3.73
C THR A 242 12.93 30.19 -4.35
N ARG A 243 13.10 31.08 -5.35
CA ARG A 243 11.98 31.71 -6.05
C ARG A 243 11.13 30.69 -6.80
N PHE A 244 11.78 29.73 -7.46
CA PHE A 244 11.11 28.65 -8.20
C PHE A 244 10.22 27.80 -7.27
N LEU A 245 10.77 27.32 -6.16
CA LEU A 245 10.04 26.51 -5.17
C LEU A 245 8.92 27.31 -4.48
N HIS A 246 9.15 28.58 -4.15
CA HIS A 246 8.10 29.45 -3.61
C HIS A 246 6.96 29.68 -4.61
N GLY A 247 7.28 29.85 -5.90
CA GLY A 247 6.27 29.98 -6.94
C GLY A 247 5.36 28.74 -7.04
N ILE A 248 5.94 27.54 -6.95
CA ILE A 248 5.17 26.28 -6.92
C ILE A 248 4.27 26.25 -5.67
N LYS A 249 4.83 26.52 -4.49
CA LYS A 249 4.09 26.52 -3.21
C LYS A 249 2.89 27.48 -3.26
N GLN A 250 3.11 28.73 -3.68
CA GLN A 250 2.06 29.75 -3.75
C GLN A 250 0.94 29.35 -4.72
N GLN A 251 1.27 28.78 -5.88
CA GLN A 251 0.27 28.29 -6.83
C GLN A 251 -0.59 27.16 -6.25
N ILE A 252 0.03 26.24 -5.50
CA ILE A 252 -0.70 25.16 -4.81
C ILE A 252 -1.62 25.74 -3.74
N GLU A 253 -1.10 26.61 -2.87
CA GLU A 253 -1.88 27.24 -1.79
C GLU A 253 -3.09 28.02 -2.35
N GLN A 254 -2.88 28.82 -3.39
CA GLN A 254 -3.94 29.60 -4.05
C GLN A 254 -5.02 28.70 -4.67
N ARG A 255 -4.65 27.56 -5.24
CA ARG A 255 -5.62 26.61 -5.81
C ARG A 255 -6.40 25.89 -4.71
N VAL A 256 -5.71 25.41 -3.67
CA VAL A 256 -6.35 24.68 -2.56
C VAL A 256 -7.32 25.59 -1.80
N SER A 257 -7.00 26.87 -1.62
CA SER A 257 -7.87 27.82 -0.92
C SER A 257 -9.21 28.09 -1.63
N GLN A 258 -9.33 27.71 -2.91
CA GLN A 258 -10.58 27.85 -3.69
C GLN A 258 -11.44 26.59 -3.66
N LEU A 259 -10.92 25.49 -3.11
CA LEU A 259 -11.64 24.22 -3.06
C LEU A 259 -12.50 24.16 -1.79
N PRO A 260 -13.73 23.61 -1.87
CA PRO A 260 -14.56 23.43 -0.69
C PRO A 260 -13.95 22.36 0.22
N PRO A 261 -14.19 22.44 1.55
CA PRO A 261 -13.95 21.34 2.45
C PRO A 261 -14.62 20.04 1.96
N HIS A 262 -13.97 18.90 2.19
CA HIS A 262 -14.43 17.59 1.70
C HIS A 262 -15.89 17.28 2.06
N HIS A 263 -16.32 17.60 3.29
CA HIS A 263 -17.68 17.34 3.74
C HIS A 263 -18.73 18.18 3.01
N GLU A 264 -18.41 19.42 2.61
CA GLU A 264 -19.31 20.26 1.80
C GLU A 264 -19.43 19.70 0.38
N PHE A 265 -18.31 19.29 -0.21
CA PHE A 265 -18.30 18.65 -1.52
C PHE A 265 -19.17 17.39 -1.55
N LEU A 266 -19.06 16.51 -0.56
CA LEU A 266 -19.87 15.29 -0.46
C LEU A 266 -21.37 15.60 -0.36
N LYS A 267 -21.75 16.56 0.49
CA LYS A 267 -23.15 16.99 0.65
C LYS A 267 -23.77 17.50 -0.66
N GLN A 268 -22.97 18.20 -1.48
CA GLN A 268 -23.44 18.78 -2.73
C GLN A 268 -23.43 17.78 -3.89
N TYR A 269 -22.39 16.96 -4.01
CA TYR A 269 -22.15 16.13 -5.21
C TYR A 269 -22.72 14.72 -5.10
N CYS A 270 -22.59 14.07 -3.94
CA CYS A 270 -22.94 12.66 -3.77
C CYS A 270 -23.38 12.29 -2.34
N PRO A 271 -24.47 12.87 -1.82
CA PRO A 271 -25.00 12.52 -0.50
C PRO A 271 -25.44 11.04 -0.46
N ALA A 272 -25.07 10.33 0.60
CA ALA A 272 -25.38 8.90 0.82
C ALA A 272 -26.56 8.67 1.78
#